data_AF-A0A8I0FBY5-F1
#
_entry.id   AF-A0A8I0FBY5-F1
#
_cell.length_a   1.000
_cell.length_b   1.000
_cell.length_c   1.000
_cell.angle_alpha   90.00
_cell.angle_beta   90.00
_cell.angle_gamma   90.00
#
_symmetry.space_group_name_H-M   'P 1'
#
loop_
_entity.id
_entity.type
_entity.pdbx_description
1 polymer ?
#
loop_
_entity_poly.entity_id
_entity_poly.type
_entity_poly.pdbx_seq_one_letter_code
_entity_poly.pdbx_strand_id
1 'polypeptide(L)'
;SYQIDIGGQLIADNPELLLDVVQQDMGIALLPMFSALDAVQNGRLCHILPEWRSPDIGVYTLLPSRHFIDAKTRAWLDWVEEYISPRIEMDASYFYK
;
A
#
# COMPACT_ATOMS: atom_id res chain seq x y z
N SER A 1 22.30 -2.29 -14.11
CA SER A 1 21.55 -1.92 -12.89
C SER A 1 22.54 -1.30 -11.92
N TYR A 2 22.14 -0.26 -11.21
CA TYR A 2 22.93 0.29 -10.11
C TYR A 2 22.28 -0.17 -8.82
N GLN A 3 23.08 -0.67 -7.88
CA GLN A 3 22.63 -1.04 -6.54
C GLN A 3 23.26 -0.02 -5.60
N ILE A 4 22.41 0.69 -4.84
CA ILE A 4 22.83 1.70 -3.88
C ILE A 4 22.43 1.18 -2.51
N ASP A 5 23.39 1.09 -1.60
CA ASP A 5 23.09 0.80 -0.21
C ASP A 5 22.47 2.04 0.43
N ILE A 6 21.23 1.90 0.89
CA ILE A 6 20.48 2.97 1.53
C ILE A 6 20.83 2.95 3.02
N GLY A 7 21.84 3.75 3.40
CA GLY A 7 22.26 3.94 4.80
C GLY A 7 21.38 4.95 5.54
N GLY A 8 20.08 4.68 5.65
CA GLY A 8 19.13 5.54 6.37
C GLY A 8 19.37 5.56 7.89
N GLN A 9 18.92 6.63 8.56
CA GLN A 9 18.99 6.74 10.03
C GLN A 9 18.05 5.76 10.75
N LEU A 10 17.04 5.25 10.04
CA LEU A 10 16.05 4.31 10.53
C LEU A 10 15.69 3.30 9.44
N ILE A 11 15.60 2.03 9.83
CA ILE A 11 15.16 0.91 9.00
C ILE A 11 14.02 0.22 9.74
N ALA A 12 12.88 0.06 9.09
CA ALA A 12 11.71 -0.58 9.65
C ALA A 12 10.90 -1.31 8.58
N ASP A 13 10.16 -2.33 9.01
CA ASP A 13 9.22 -3.13 8.20
C ASP A 13 7.74 -2.83 8.52
N ASN A 14 7.48 -1.86 9.41
CA ASN A 14 6.15 -1.38 9.74
C ASN A 14 5.84 -0.05 9.01
N PRO A 15 4.85 -0.02 8.10
CA PRO A 15 4.40 1.19 7.43
C PRO A 15 3.98 2.33 8.36
N GLU A 16 3.32 2.03 9.48
CA GLU A 16 2.83 3.04 10.42
C GLU A 16 3.99 3.79 11.08
N LEU A 17 5.03 3.05 11.49
CA LEU A 17 6.24 3.65 12.05
C LEU A 17 6.95 4.54 11.02
N LEU A 18 7.08 4.06 9.77
CA LEU A 18 7.70 4.85 8.71
C LEU A 18 6.89 6.12 8.41
N LEU A 19 5.56 6.03 8.39
CA LEU A 19 4.63 7.16 8.21
C LEU A 19 4.81 8.22 9.32
N ASP A 20 4.86 7.80 10.58
CA ASP A 20 5.08 8.71 11.71
C ASP A 20 6.43 9.42 11.64
N VAL A 21 7.46 8.70 11.17
CA VAL A 21 8.80 9.25 11.02
C VAL A 21 8.84 10.32 9.91
N VAL A 22 8.26 10.05 8.74
CA VAL A 22 8.26 11.02 7.64
C VAL A 22 7.36 12.23 7.91
N GLN A 23 6.28 12.07 8.68
CA GLN A 23 5.44 13.21 9.11
C GLN A 23 6.15 14.14 10.12
N GLN A 24 7.25 13.69 10.71
CA GLN A 24 8.10 14.48 11.61
C GLN A 24 9.34 15.06 10.89
N ASP A 25 9.27 15.19 9.56
CA ASP A 25 10.34 15.75 8.72
C ASP A 25 11.68 15.01 8.80
N MET A 26 11.69 13.73 9.21
CA MET A 26 12.91 12.94 9.38
C MET A 26 13.44 12.28 8.09
N GLY A 27 12.83 12.58 6.93
CA GLY A 27 13.32 12.15 5.62
C GLY A 27 12.22 11.70 4.67
N ILE A 28 12.58 10.76 3.78
CA ILE A 28 11.70 10.21 2.74
C ILE A 28 11.55 8.71 2.93
N ALA A 29 10.38 8.15 2.63
CA ALA A 29 10.12 6.71 2.74
C ALA A 29 9.26 6.21 1.56
N LEU A 30 9.50 4.96 1.17
CA LEU A 30 8.58 4.22 0.31
C LEU A 30 7.48 3.63 1.19
N LEU A 31 6.25 4.11 1.00
CA LEU A 31 5.09 3.70 1.81
C LEU A 31 4.05 3.00 0.94
N PRO A 32 3.36 1.98 1.46
CA PRO A 32 2.15 1.45 0.83
C PRO A 32 1.08 2.56 0.71
N MET A 33 0.42 2.61 -0.44
CA MET A 33 -0.59 3.63 -0.75
C MET A 33 -1.67 3.78 0.34
N PHE A 34 -2.14 2.68 0.92
CA PHE A 34 -3.21 2.70 1.93
C PHE A 34 -2.80 3.43 3.22
N SER A 35 -1.50 3.47 3.52
CA SER A 35 -0.97 4.18 4.70
C SER A 35 -0.71 5.66 4.40
N ALA A 36 -0.29 5.98 3.17
CA ALA A 36 0.10 7.33 2.79
C ALA A 36 -1.08 8.21 2.34
N LEU A 37 -2.16 7.61 1.81
CA LEU A 37 -3.22 8.33 1.11
C LEU A 37 -3.80 9.51 1.90
N ASP A 38 -4.20 9.28 3.15
CA ASP A 38 -4.79 10.33 3.99
C ASP A 38 -3.79 11.47 4.26
N ALA A 39 -2.54 11.13 4.56
CA ALA A 39 -1.51 12.13 4.84
C ALA A 39 -1.18 12.98 3.60
N VAL A 40 -1.18 12.37 2.41
CA VAL A 40 -0.97 13.10 1.14
C VAL A 40 -2.18 13.97 0.81
N GLN A 41 -3.41 13.44 0.92
CA GLN A 41 -4.64 14.20 0.65
C GLN A 41 -4.79 15.44 1.53
N ASN A 42 -4.35 15.35 2.79
CA ASN A 42 -4.39 16.45 3.74
C ASN A 42 -3.13 17.35 3.69
N GLY A 43 -2.21 17.13 2.75
CA GLY A 43 -0.99 17.93 2.59
C GLY A 43 0.05 17.77 3.71
N ARG A 44 -0.07 16.72 4.55
CA ARG A 44 0.95 16.37 5.55
C ARG A 44 2.14 15.64 4.95
N LEU A 45 1.94 14.97 3.81
CA LEU A 45 2.98 14.37 3.00
C LEU A 45 2.89 14.82 1.54
N CYS A 46 4.02 14.74 0.85
CA CYS A 46 4.13 15.05 -0.58
C CYS A 46 4.71 13.85 -1.34
N HIS A 47 4.16 13.55 -2.52
CA HIS A 47 4.68 12.53 -3.42
C HIS A 47 5.83 13.12 -4.27
N ILE A 48 7.07 12.70 -4.01
CA ILE A 48 8.28 13.38 -4.50
C ILE A 48 8.90 12.80 -5.78
N LEU A 49 8.36 11.70 -6.32
CA LEU A 49 8.85 11.07 -7.56
C LEU A 49 7.67 10.57 -8.41
N PRO A 50 6.80 11.45 -8.92
CA PRO A 50 5.55 11.05 -9.59
C PRO A 50 5.76 10.19 -10.84
N GLU A 51 6.89 10.36 -11.54
CA GLU A 51 7.23 9.59 -12.74
C GLU A 51 7.81 8.20 -12.44
N TRP A 52 8.04 7.87 -11.17
CA TRP A 52 8.62 6.60 -10.74
C TRP A 52 7.70 5.88 -9.77
N ARG A 53 7.59 4.55 -9.94
CA ARG A 53 6.88 3.68 -9.01
C ARG A 53 7.69 2.44 -8.67
N SER A 54 7.54 1.96 -7.44
CA SER A 54 7.99 0.62 -7.09
C SER A 54 7.21 -0.43 -7.90
N PRO A 55 7.75 -1.64 -8.06
CA PRO A 55 6.98 -2.76 -8.59
C PRO A 55 5.66 -2.94 -7.84
N ASP A 56 4.59 -3.22 -8.58
CA ASP A 56 3.27 -3.45 -7.98
C ASP A 56 3.32 -4.70 -7.09
N ILE A 57 2.76 -4.58 -5.89
CA ILE A 57 2.59 -5.71 -4.95
C ILE A 57 1.11 -6.07 -4.96
N GLY A 58 0.79 -7.27 -5.46
CA GLY A 58 -0.58 -7.77 -5.50
C GLY A 58 -1.08 -8.20 -4.12
N VAL A 59 -2.37 -7.96 -3.87
CA VAL A 59 -3.11 -8.53 -2.73
C VAL A 59 -3.93 -9.71 -3.23
N TYR A 60 -3.78 -10.87 -2.59
CA TYR A 60 -4.39 -12.11 -3.04
C TYR A 60 -5.17 -12.79 -1.93
N THR A 61 -6.34 -13.31 -2.27
CA THR A 61 -7.04 -14.28 -1.42
C THR A 61 -6.46 -15.67 -1.63
N LEU A 62 -5.97 -16.29 -0.56
CA LEU A 62 -5.46 -17.65 -0.59
C LEU A 62 -6.52 -18.63 -0.06
N LEU A 63 -6.83 -19.65 -0.86
CA LEU A 63 -7.77 -20.70 -0.52
C LEU A 63 -7.08 -22.08 -0.55
N PRO A 64 -7.39 -23.00 0.36
CA PRO A 64 -6.88 -24.37 0.30
C PRO A 64 -7.33 -25.04 -1.00
N SER A 65 -6.38 -25.62 -1.76
CA SER A 65 -6.61 -26.05 -3.15
C SER A 65 -7.68 -27.13 -3.39
N ARG A 66 -8.22 -27.77 -2.34
CA ARG A 66 -9.09 -28.96 -2.45
C ARG A 66 -10.27 -28.98 -1.48
N HIS A 67 -10.65 -27.83 -0.92
CA HIS A 67 -11.80 -27.78 -0.01
C HIS A 67 -13.04 -27.21 -0.69
N PHE A 68 -14.19 -27.78 -0.34
CA PHE A 68 -15.49 -27.14 -0.55
C PHE A 68 -15.47 -25.79 0.19
N ILE A 69 -15.66 -24.70 -0.55
CA ILE A 69 -15.77 -23.36 0.03
C ILE A 69 -17.17 -23.25 0.62
N ASP A 70 -17.26 -23.07 1.94
CA ASP A 70 -18.54 -22.89 2.60
C ASP A 70 -19.25 -21.60 2.14
N ALA A 71 -20.56 -21.52 2.39
CA ALA A 71 -21.36 -20.37 1.95
C ALA A 71 -20.90 -19.05 2.58
N LYS A 72 -20.34 -19.07 3.79
CA LYS A 72 -19.88 -17.88 4.49
C LYS A 72 -18.60 -17.33 3.85
N THR A 73 -17.62 -18.20 3.57
CA THR A 73 -16.40 -17.82 2.86
C THR A 73 -16.73 -17.30 1.47
N ARG A 74 -17.65 -17.96 0.74
CA ARG A 74 -18.09 -17.46 -0.57
C ARG A 74 -18.69 -16.06 -0.48
N ALA A 75 -19.65 -15.86 0.44
CA ALA A 75 -20.26 -14.54 0.62
C ALA A 75 -19.25 -13.46 1.01
N TRP A 76 -18.20 -13.81 1.78
CA TRP A 76 -17.11 -12.88 2.08
C TRP A 76 -16.25 -12.56 0.86
N LEU A 77 -15.94 -13.54 0.02
CA LEU A 77 -15.22 -13.30 -1.24
C LEU A 77 -16.00 -12.39 -2.17
N ASP A 78 -17.30 -12.65 -2.32
CA ASP A 78 -18.22 -11.84 -3.12
C ASP A 78 -18.21 -10.38 -2.60
N TRP A 79 -18.24 -10.19 -1.27
CA TRP A 79 -18.15 -8.86 -0.66
C TRP A 79 -16.79 -8.18 -0.88
N VAL A 80 -15.68 -8.91 -0.78
CA VAL A 80 -14.34 -8.35 -1.05
C VAL A 80 -14.25 -7.88 -2.51
N GLU A 81 -14.75 -8.68 -3.45
CA GLU A 81 -14.76 -8.33 -4.86
C GLU A 81 -15.65 -7.12 -5.15
N GLU A 82 -16.82 -7.03 -4.51
CA GLU A 82 -17.77 -5.93 -4.71
C GLU A 82 -17.33 -4.61 -4.07
N TYR A 83 -16.69 -4.64 -2.89
CA TYR A 83 -16.45 -3.42 -2.09
C TYR A 83 -14.98 -3.06 -1.90
N ILE A 84 -14.08 -4.05 -1.83
CA ILE A 84 -12.67 -3.81 -1.51
C ILE A 84 -11.84 -3.59 -2.76
N SER A 85 -11.97 -4.45 -3.78
CA SER A 85 -11.21 -4.32 -5.03
C SER A 85 -11.42 -2.95 -5.70
N PRO A 86 -12.66 -2.44 -5.88
CA PRO A 86 -12.88 -1.14 -6.50
C PRO A 86 -12.32 0.01 -5.65
N ARG A 87 -12.32 -0.13 -4.32
CA ARG A 87 -11.79 0.89 -3.42
C ARG A 87 -10.27 1.00 -3.55
N ILE A 88 -9.57 -0.14 -3.63
CA ILE A 88 -8.12 -0.17 -3.85
C ILE A 88 -7.77 0.49 -5.18
N GLU A 89 -8.48 0.17 -6.26
CA GLU A 89 -8.25 0.80 -7.57
C GLU A 89 -8.47 2.31 -7.55
N MET A 90 -9.54 2.76 -6.90
CA MET A 90 -9.83 4.18 -6.72
C MET A 90 -8.73 4.90 -5.94
N ASP A 91 -8.31 4.33 -4.81
CA ASP A 91 -7.23 4.90 -3.99
C ASP A 91 -5.91 4.94 -4.78
N ALA A 92 -5.65 3.94 -5.64
CA ALA A 92 -4.43 3.84 -6.43
C ALA A 92 -4.38 4.90 -7.53
N SER A 93 -5.55 5.21 -8.13
CA SER A 93 -5.69 6.26 -9.13
C SER A 93 -5.26 7.65 -8.63
N TYR A 94 -5.21 7.87 -7.31
CA TYR A 94 -4.71 9.12 -6.74
C TYR A 94 -3.21 9.32 -7.01
N PHE A 95 -2.42 8.24 -7.04
CA PHE A 95 -0.97 8.26 -7.22
C PHE A 95 -0.53 8.09 -8.68
N TYR A 96 -1.44 7.72 -9.57
CA TYR A 96 -1.15 7.39 -10.97
C TYR A 96 -1.66 8.44 -11.97
N LYS A 97 -1.85 9.69 -11.52
CA LYS A 97 -2.21 10.82 -12.38
C LYS A 97 -0.98 11.49 -12.97
#